data_AF-A0A0F9F318-F1
#
_entry.id   AF-A0A0F9F318-F1
#
_cell.length_a   1.000
_cell.length_b   1.000
_cell.length_c   1.000
_cell.angle_alpha   90.00
_cell.angle_beta   90.00
_cell.angle_gamma   90.00
#
_symmetry.space_group_name_H-M   'P 1'
#
loop_
_entity.id
_entity.type
_entity.pdbx_description
1 polymer ?
#
loop_
_entity_poly.entity_id
_entity_poly.type
_entity_poly.pdbx_seq_one_letter_code
_entity_poly.pdbx_strand_id
1 'polypeptide(L)'
;MLLTVGAMSDLQLIGRDVLVPSSQVRMTEDEFPLSYQLNAGAEDVTIRIYSNDGTLVREMPGPSTAEGKVIDVDWNRLDSVGLPVPPDTFRVEITAKDVSGNDVGVTPLTRAEVTRVNFTGQGAELELDNGEQVLSHAVRSVL
;
A
#
# COMPACT_ATOMS: atom_id res chain seq x y z
N MET A 1 -11.55 30.48 -10.29
CA MET A 1 -11.96 29.50 -11.33
C MET A 1 -10.92 28.37 -11.52
N LEU A 2 -9.90 28.22 -10.67
CA LEU A 2 -8.96 27.07 -10.74
C LEU A 2 -9.45 25.83 -9.97
N LEU A 3 -10.25 26.00 -8.91
CA LEU A 3 -10.73 24.89 -8.08
C LEU A 3 -11.69 23.94 -8.82
N THR A 4 -12.41 24.44 -9.81
CA THR A 4 -13.42 23.67 -10.56
C THR A 4 -12.82 22.70 -11.58
N VAL A 5 -11.56 22.89 -12.02
CA VAL A 5 -10.92 22.02 -13.03
C VAL A 5 -10.24 20.81 -12.36
N GLY A 6 -9.61 21.00 -11.19
CA GLY A 6 -9.08 19.89 -10.38
C GLY A 6 -10.19 18.94 -9.92
N ALA A 7 -11.29 19.51 -9.39
CA ALA A 7 -12.42 18.73 -8.90
C ALA A 7 -13.10 17.85 -9.98
N MET A 8 -13.16 18.31 -11.23
CA MET A 8 -13.68 17.50 -12.35
C MET A 8 -12.76 16.33 -12.72
N SER A 9 -11.46 16.46 -12.44
CA SER A 9 -10.46 15.40 -12.69
C SER A 9 -10.50 14.35 -11.58
N ASP A 10 -10.69 14.76 -10.32
CA ASP A 10 -10.81 13.84 -9.19
C ASP A 10 -12.05 12.94 -9.29
N LEU A 11 -13.17 13.46 -9.81
CA LEU A 11 -14.38 12.66 -10.05
C LEU A 11 -14.16 11.52 -11.07
N GLN A 12 -13.20 11.65 -11.97
CA GLN A 12 -12.87 10.60 -12.95
C GLN A 12 -12.08 9.44 -12.33
N LEU A 13 -11.64 9.59 -11.08
CA LEU A 13 -10.95 8.53 -10.35
C LEU A 13 -11.91 7.47 -9.84
N ILE A 14 -13.20 7.76 -9.65
CA ILE A 14 -14.17 6.77 -9.18
C ILE A 14 -14.20 5.56 -10.15
N GLY A 15 -14.01 4.37 -9.60
CA GLY A 15 -13.92 3.11 -10.35
C GLY A 15 -12.55 2.85 -10.99
N ARG A 16 -11.52 3.67 -10.68
CA ARG A 16 -10.14 3.46 -11.12
C ARG A 16 -9.31 2.89 -9.99
N ASP A 17 -8.34 2.06 -10.36
CA ASP A 17 -7.27 1.65 -9.49
C ASP A 17 -6.23 2.76 -9.36
N VAL A 18 -5.81 3.03 -8.12
CA VAL A 18 -4.77 3.98 -7.79
C VAL A 18 -3.69 3.32 -6.96
N LEU A 19 -2.45 3.77 -7.14
CA LEU A 19 -1.33 3.41 -6.27
C LEU A 19 -1.15 4.51 -5.22
N VAL A 20 -1.26 4.16 -3.94
CA VAL A 20 -1.18 5.12 -2.83
C VAL A 20 -0.18 4.67 -1.76
N PRO A 21 0.55 5.59 -1.11
CA PRO A 21 1.32 5.27 0.10
C PRO A 21 0.38 4.85 1.22
N SER A 22 0.45 3.59 1.64
CA SER A 22 -0.42 3.04 2.67
C SER A 22 0.13 1.74 3.26
N SER A 23 -0.07 1.59 4.57
CA SER A 23 0.18 0.35 5.32
C SER A 23 -1.05 -0.56 5.39
N GLN A 24 -2.14 -0.26 4.68
CA GLN A 24 -3.36 -1.05 4.67
C GLN A 24 -3.60 -1.64 3.27
N VAL A 25 -3.70 -2.95 3.21
CA VAL A 25 -3.79 -3.70 1.96
C VAL A 25 -5.03 -4.58 1.99
N ARG A 26 -5.90 -4.42 1.00
CA ARG A 26 -7.03 -5.32 0.81
C ARG A 26 -6.58 -6.52 -0.03
N MET A 27 -6.59 -7.70 0.57
CA MET A 27 -6.35 -8.93 -0.15
C MET A 27 -7.63 -9.40 -0.84
N THR A 28 -7.50 -9.95 -2.04
CA THR A 28 -8.57 -10.63 -2.76
C THR A 28 -8.31 -12.14 -2.85
N GLU A 29 -9.26 -12.88 -3.42
CA GLU A 29 -9.12 -14.32 -3.70
C GLU A 29 -7.98 -14.63 -4.67
N ASP A 30 -7.46 -13.64 -5.39
CA ASP A 30 -6.41 -13.82 -6.41
C ASP A 30 -5.14 -12.97 -6.19
N GLU A 31 -5.20 -11.90 -5.41
CA GLU A 31 -4.12 -10.91 -5.31
C GLU A 31 -3.89 -10.38 -3.88
N PHE A 32 -2.63 -10.05 -3.57
CA PHE A 32 -2.25 -9.22 -2.44
C PHE A 32 -1.48 -8.00 -2.97
N PRO A 33 -2.17 -6.87 -3.22
CA PRO A 33 -1.63 -5.76 -4.02
C PRO A 33 -0.69 -4.82 -3.23
N LEU A 34 0.31 -5.39 -2.58
CA LEU A 34 1.32 -4.65 -1.84
C LEU A 34 2.60 -4.50 -2.68
N SER A 35 3.10 -3.27 -2.72
CA SER A 35 4.45 -2.96 -3.16
C SER A 35 5.14 -2.08 -2.11
N TYR A 36 6.44 -1.87 -2.23
CA TYR A 36 7.15 -0.90 -1.40
C TYR A 36 8.26 -0.22 -2.19
N GLN A 37 8.67 0.95 -1.71
CA GLN A 37 9.82 1.67 -2.24
C GLN A 37 10.82 1.92 -1.10
N LEU A 38 12.09 1.62 -1.36
CA LEU A 38 13.20 1.92 -0.47
C LEU A 38 13.80 3.29 -0.82
N ASN A 39 14.04 4.11 0.20
CA ASN A 39 14.65 5.43 0.04
C ASN A 39 16.15 5.37 -0.28
N ALA A 40 16.80 4.23 0.03
CA ALA A 40 18.18 3.92 -0.27
C ALA A 40 18.32 2.41 -0.50
N GLY A 41 19.51 1.93 -0.88
CA GLY A 41 19.77 0.48 -0.95
C GLY A 41 19.65 -0.18 0.43
N ALA A 42 18.97 -1.32 0.51
CA ALA A 42 18.87 -2.14 1.71
C ALA A 42 19.43 -3.55 1.45
N GLU A 43 20.05 -4.15 2.47
CA GLU A 43 20.52 -5.54 2.44
C GLU A 43 19.50 -6.50 3.06
N ASP A 44 18.83 -6.05 4.12
CA ASP A 44 17.81 -6.81 4.83
C ASP A 44 16.47 -6.07 4.80
N VAL A 45 15.41 -6.78 4.40
CA VAL A 45 14.04 -6.27 4.36
C VAL A 45 13.14 -7.31 5.02
N THR A 46 12.42 -6.90 6.06
CA THR A 46 11.41 -7.74 6.72
C THR A 46 10.03 -7.14 6.52
N ILE A 47 9.11 -7.97 6.06
CA ILE A 47 7.69 -7.64 5.85
C ILE A 47 6.88 -8.40 6.89
N ARG A 48 6.09 -7.68 7.68
CA ARG A 48 5.14 -8.23 8.65
C ARG A 48 3.73 -7.89 8.21
N ILE A 49 2.88 -8.91 8.20
CA ILE A 49 1.48 -8.81 7.80
C ILE A 49 0.63 -9.15 9.02
N TYR A 50 -0.22 -8.21 9.40
CA TYR A 50 -1.12 -8.31 10.54
C TYR A 50 -2.58 -8.30 10.07
N SER A 51 -3.41 -9.12 10.70
CA SER A 51 -4.87 -9.01 10.56
C SER A 51 -5.41 -7.74 11.23
N ASN A 52 -6.67 -7.41 10.96
CA ASN A 52 -7.33 -6.23 11.50
C ASN A 52 -7.38 -6.18 13.05
N ASP A 53 -7.35 -7.33 13.71
CA ASP A 53 -7.26 -7.44 15.19
C ASP A 53 -5.83 -7.26 15.75
N GLY A 54 -4.83 -7.08 14.89
CA GLY A 54 -3.43 -6.92 15.26
C GLY A 54 -2.64 -8.23 15.38
N THR A 55 -3.24 -9.39 15.08
CA THR A 55 -2.51 -10.67 15.10
C THR A 55 -1.51 -10.75 13.95
N LEU A 56 -0.27 -11.17 14.24
CA LEU A 56 0.74 -11.42 13.21
C LEU A 56 0.37 -12.67 12.41
N VAL A 57 0.02 -12.49 11.14
CA VAL A 57 -0.38 -13.56 10.21
C VAL A 57 0.86 -14.17 9.56
N ARG A 58 1.77 -13.32 9.10
CA ARG A 58 2.97 -13.72 8.38
C ARG A 58 4.11 -12.73 8.63
N GLU A 59 5.30 -13.28 8.80
CA GLU A 59 6.56 -12.55 8.67
C GLU A 59 7.36 -13.20 7.53
N MET A 60 7.92 -12.39 6.63
CA MET A 60 8.68 -12.87 5.48
C MET A 60 9.77 -11.87 5.05
N PRO A 61 10.86 -12.35 4.45
CA PRO A 61 11.84 -11.46 3.84
C PRO A 61 11.27 -10.80 2.58
N GLY A 62 11.67 -9.56 2.32
CA GLY A 62 11.42 -8.86 1.06
C GLY A 62 12.67 -8.83 0.17
N PRO A 63 12.53 -8.63 -1.15
CA PRO A 63 13.69 -8.41 -2.02
C PRO A 63 14.57 -7.23 -1.57
N SER A 64 15.86 -7.46 -1.43
CA SER A 64 16.86 -6.40 -1.30
C SER A 64 17.21 -5.85 -2.68
N THR A 65 17.02 -4.55 -2.91
CA THR A 65 17.34 -3.93 -4.21
C THR A 65 17.96 -2.55 -4.07
N ALA A 66 18.50 -2.06 -5.18
CA ALA A 66 18.92 -0.68 -5.33
C ALA A 66 17.76 0.31 -5.08
N GLU A 67 18.13 1.53 -4.69
CA GLU A 67 17.24 2.63 -4.32
C GLU A 67 16.16 2.95 -5.38
N GLY A 68 15.03 3.48 -4.90
CA GLY A 68 14.07 4.20 -5.75
C GLY A 68 13.13 3.35 -6.60
N LYS A 69 13.34 2.03 -6.71
CA LYS A 69 12.42 1.13 -7.41
C LYS A 69 11.20 0.77 -6.54
N VAL A 70 10.04 0.68 -7.19
CA VAL A 70 8.86 0.04 -6.60
C VAL A 70 9.04 -1.47 -6.74
N ILE A 71 8.89 -2.18 -5.63
CA ILE A 71 9.11 -3.62 -5.51
C ILE A 71 7.79 -4.25 -5.08
N ASP A 72 7.29 -5.18 -5.86
CA ASP A 72 6.06 -5.92 -5.52
C ASP A 72 6.36 -6.99 -4.46
N VAL A 73 5.41 -7.17 -3.55
CA VAL A 73 5.47 -8.18 -2.50
C VAL A 73 4.73 -9.43 -2.95
N ASP A 74 5.49 -10.49 -3.19
CA ASP A 74 4.95 -11.80 -3.56
C ASP A 74 4.66 -12.65 -2.31
N TRP A 75 3.53 -12.35 -1.65
CA TRP A 75 3.02 -13.20 -0.57
C TRP A 75 2.07 -14.25 -1.15
N ASN A 76 2.36 -15.52 -0.88
CA ASN A 76 1.54 -16.66 -1.30
C ASN A 76 0.21 -16.82 -0.53
N ARG A 77 -0.13 -15.89 0.38
CA ARG A 77 -1.37 -15.87 1.17
C ARG A 77 -1.54 -17.06 2.11
N LEU A 78 -0.41 -17.66 2.49
CA LEU A 78 -0.35 -18.65 3.56
C LEU A 78 0.15 -18.00 4.84
N ASP A 79 -0.40 -18.40 5.97
CA ASP A 79 0.06 -17.99 7.29
C ASP A 79 1.40 -18.67 7.66
N SER A 80 1.88 -18.43 8.88
CA SER A 80 3.12 -19.03 9.40
C SER A 80 3.12 -20.57 9.49
N VAL A 81 1.95 -21.22 9.55
CA VAL A 81 1.82 -22.68 9.62
C VAL A 81 1.45 -23.31 8.27
N GLY A 82 1.35 -22.51 7.20
CA GLY A 82 1.08 -22.95 5.84
C GLY A 82 -0.41 -23.11 5.51
N LEU A 83 -1.29 -22.56 6.34
CA LEU A 83 -2.74 -22.57 6.08
C LEU A 83 -3.13 -21.36 5.22
N PRO A 84 -4.12 -21.51 4.32
CA PRO A 84 -4.61 -20.40 3.51
C PRO A 84 -5.27 -19.34 4.38
N VAL A 85 -4.93 -18.08 4.12
CA VAL A 85 -5.52 -16.92 4.78
C VAL A 85 -6.69 -16.42 3.91
N PRO A 86 -7.92 -16.31 4.45
CA PRO A 86 -9.05 -15.75 3.71
C PRO A 86 -8.82 -14.29 3.30
N PRO A 87 -9.43 -13.82 2.20
CA PRO A 87 -9.42 -12.40 1.84
C PRO A 87 -9.95 -11.52 2.97
N ASP A 88 -9.18 -10.48 3.29
CA ASP A 88 -9.51 -9.46 4.29
C ASP A 88 -8.63 -8.22 4.03
N THR A 89 -8.84 -7.19 4.84
CA THR A 89 -7.94 -6.04 4.91
C THR A 89 -6.87 -6.28 5.97
N PHE A 90 -5.61 -6.20 5.56
CA PHE A 90 -4.44 -6.42 6.41
C PHE A 90 -3.68 -5.12 6.64
N ARG A 91 -3.04 -5.03 7.80
CA ARG A 91 -2.05 -4.01 8.08
C ARG A 91 -0.66 -4.57 7.83
N VAL A 92 0.20 -3.78 7.22
CA VAL A 92 1.58 -4.17 6.91
C VAL A 92 2.59 -3.24 7.55
N GLU A 93 3.69 -3.83 7.97
CA GLU A 93 4.86 -3.14 8.49
C GLU A 93 6.09 -3.65 7.74
N ILE A 94 6.85 -2.74 7.16
CA ILE A 94 8.06 -3.08 6.41
C ILE A 94 9.22 -2.35 7.04
N THR A 95 10.22 -3.11 7.47
CA THR A 95 11.47 -2.59 8.03
C THR A 95 12.61 -2.98 7.11
N ALA A 96 13.55 -2.06 6.87
CA ALA A 96 14.71 -2.32 6.04
C ALA A 96 16.00 -1.82 6.71
N LYS A 97 17.12 -2.51 6.46
CA LYS A 97 18.45 -2.17 6.96
C LYS A 97 19.50 -2.15 5.86
N ASP A 98 20.45 -1.22 5.94
CA ASP A 98 21.60 -1.15 5.05
C ASP A 98 22.71 -2.14 5.45
N VAL A 99 23.79 -2.18 4.66
CA VAL A 99 24.97 -3.05 4.90
C VAL A 99 25.71 -2.77 6.21
N SER A 100 25.48 -1.60 6.80
CA SER A 100 26.05 -1.20 8.10
C SER A 100 25.10 -1.45 9.26
N GLY A 101 23.90 -1.99 8.99
CA GLY A 101 22.85 -2.26 9.97
C GLY A 101 21.98 -1.05 10.33
N ASN A 102 22.12 0.09 9.64
CA ASN A 102 21.29 1.27 9.87
C ASN A 102 19.91 1.11 9.22
N ASP A 103 18.90 1.73 9.81
CA ASP A 103 17.54 1.69 9.27
C ASP A 103 17.44 2.48 7.96
N VAL A 104 16.80 1.88 6.96
CA VAL A 104 16.48 2.48 5.67
C VAL A 104 15.01 2.82 5.65
N GLY A 105 14.68 4.06 5.25
CA GLY A 105 13.30 4.48 5.09
C GLY A 105 12.58 3.66 4.02
N VAL A 106 11.40 3.14 4.36
CA VAL A 106 10.54 2.37 3.47
C VAL A 106 9.19 3.06 3.35
N THR A 107 8.66 3.12 2.13
CA THR A 107 7.29 3.56 1.86
C THR A 107 6.49 2.37 1.31
N PRO A 108 5.59 1.78 2.10
CA PRO A 108 4.60 0.83 1.61
C PRO A 108 3.64 1.51 0.63
N LEU A 109 3.27 0.79 -0.42
CA LEU A 109 2.37 1.24 -1.48
C LEU A 109 1.33 0.15 -1.69
N THR A 110 0.06 0.53 -1.76
CA THR A 110 -1.03 -0.40 -2.06
C THR A 110 -1.76 0.03 -3.32
N ARG A 111 -2.21 -0.93 -4.12
CA ARG A 111 -3.23 -0.67 -5.13
C ARG A 111 -4.61 -0.79 -4.49
N ALA A 112 -5.45 0.21 -4.73
CA ALA A 112 -6.82 0.22 -4.26
C ALA A 112 -7.73 0.91 -5.28
N GLU A 113 -8.99 0.48 -5.35
CA GLU A 113 -10.01 1.08 -6.20
C GLU A 113 -10.61 2.29 -5.48
N VAL A 114 -10.75 3.41 -6.18
CA VAL A 114 -11.48 4.58 -5.65
C VAL A 114 -12.99 4.31 -5.76
N THR A 115 -13.65 4.16 -4.61
CA THR A 115 -15.10 3.89 -4.54
C THR A 115 -15.94 5.16 -4.44
N ARG A 116 -15.37 6.24 -3.88
CA ARG A 116 -16.06 7.52 -3.68
C ARG A 116 -15.08 8.68 -3.67
N VAL A 117 -15.59 9.86 -4.03
CA VAL A 117 -14.88 11.13 -3.91
C VAL A 117 -15.73 12.08 -3.09
N ASN A 118 -15.17 12.62 -2.01
CA ASN A 118 -15.77 13.64 -1.16
C ASN A 118 -14.95 14.93 -1.30
N PHE A 119 -15.61 16.07 -1.49
CA PHE A 119 -14.93 17.37 -1.51
C PHE A 119 -14.97 18.00 -0.12
N THR A 120 -13.81 18.17 0.50
CA THR A 120 -13.65 18.79 1.81
C THR A 120 -12.97 20.16 1.68
N GLY A 121 -12.81 20.86 2.81
CA GLY A 121 -12.03 22.11 2.84
C GLY A 121 -10.54 21.92 2.54
N GLN A 122 -10.03 20.67 2.58
CA GLN A 122 -8.64 20.33 2.32
C GLN A 122 -8.39 19.90 0.86
N GLY A 123 -9.44 19.58 0.11
CA GLY A 123 -9.35 19.08 -1.26
C GLY A 123 -10.30 17.91 -1.51
N ALA A 124 -10.09 17.19 -2.61
CA ALA A 124 -10.78 15.94 -2.86
C ALA A 124 -10.20 14.84 -1.97
N GLU A 125 -11.06 14.19 -1.21
CA GLU A 125 -10.79 13.00 -0.42
C GLU A 125 -11.38 11.80 -1.15
N LEU A 126 -10.56 10.77 -1.33
CA LEU A 126 -10.88 9.53 -2.01
C LEU A 126 -11.15 8.47 -0.94
N GLU A 127 -12.29 7.79 -1.06
CA GLU A 127 -12.56 6.59 -0.29
C GLU A 127 -12.16 5.38 -1.13
N LEU A 128 -11.28 4.56 -0.56
CA LEU A 128 -10.69 3.42 -1.22
C LEU A 128 -11.40 2.13 -0.82
N ASP A 129 -11.40 1.13 -1.69
CA ASP A 129 -12.00 -0.17 -1.43
C ASP A 129 -11.30 -0.93 -0.30
N ASN A 130 -10.06 -0.59 0.04
CA ASN A 130 -9.35 -1.07 1.23
C ASN A 130 -9.88 -0.47 2.54
N GLY A 131 -10.83 0.48 2.49
CA GLY A 131 -11.45 1.13 3.65
C GLY A 131 -10.75 2.41 4.12
N GLU A 132 -9.66 2.82 3.46
CA GLU A 132 -8.98 4.08 3.78
C GLU A 132 -9.60 5.29 3.10
N GLN A 133 -9.36 6.45 3.71
CA GLN A 133 -9.64 7.75 3.12
C GLN A 133 -8.32 8.49 2.92
N VAL A 134 -8.03 8.88 1.68
CA VAL A 134 -6.79 9.58 1.32
C VAL A 134 -7.10 10.82 0.49
N LEU A 135 -6.31 11.87 0.64
CA LEU A 135 -6.44 13.04 -0.24
C LEU A 135 -5.97 12.69 -1.66
N SER A 136 -6.63 13.22 -2.69
CA SER A 136 -6.32 12.87 -4.09
C SER A 136 -4.88 13.19 -4.49
N HIS A 137 -4.28 14.21 -3.87
CA HIS A 137 -2.87 14.55 -4.08
C HIS A 137 -1.87 13.52 -3.53
N ALA A 138 -2.32 12.56 -2.69
CA ALA A 138 -1.49 11.49 -2.16
C ALA A 138 -1.41 10.30 -3.13
N VAL A 139 -2.26 10.27 -4.16
CA VAL A 139 -2.19 9.30 -5.24
C VAL A 139 -0.87 9.46 -5.97
N ARG A 140 -0.11 8.37 -6.02
CA ARG A 140 1.17 8.33 -6.73
C ARG A 140 0.97 8.16 -8.23
N SER A 141 0.02 7.33 -8.62
CA SER A 141 -0.36 7.09 -10.02
C SER A 141 -1.75 6.48 -10.11
N VAL A 142 -2.42 6.75 -11.23
CA VAL A 142 -3.63 6.03 -11.67
C VAL A 142 -3.19 4.92 -12.61
N LEU A 143 -3.80 3.73 -12.49
CA LEU A 143 -3.44 2.52 -13.27
C LEU A 143 -4.37 2.29 -14.48
#